data_AF-A0A1A9MC62-F1
#
_entry.id   AF-A0A1A9MC62-F1
#
_cell.length_a   1.000
_cell.length_b   1.000
_cell.length_c   1.000
_cell.angle_alpha   90.00
_cell.angle_beta   90.00
_cell.angle_gamma   90.00
#
_symmetry.space_group_name_H-M   'P 1'
#
loop_
_entity.id
_entity.type
_entity.pdbx_description
1 polymer ?
#
loop_
_entity_poly.entity_id
_entity_poly.type
_entity_poly.pdbx_seq_one_letter_code
_entity_poly.pdbx_strand_id
1 'polypeptide(L)'
;MLPDGFHWTQAHQHQEGPPRLLALRSTGVARMGQRVDNRAWYILLDYHLQSMERPSRHRACTSFESGLAGAEMWVCRHEARLRAEVAAIEATRPKHCGAG
;
A
#
# COMPACT_ATOMS: atom_id res chain seq x y z
N MET A 1 -8.91 7.84 10.66
CA MET A 1 -10.06 7.30 9.89
C MET A 1 -9.67 7.30 8.44
N LEU A 2 -9.73 6.13 7.80
CA LEU A 2 -9.40 5.98 6.39
C LEU A 2 -10.55 6.45 5.50
N PRO A 3 -10.26 7.05 4.33
CA PRO A 3 -11.30 7.36 3.35
C PRO A 3 -11.95 6.09 2.79
N ASP A 4 -13.13 6.24 2.18
CA ASP A 4 -13.93 5.10 1.73
C ASP A 4 -13.19 4.18 0.75
N GLY A 5 -13.33 2.86 0.95
CA GLY A 5 -12.67 1.83 0.15
C GLY A 5 -11.18 1.60 0.46
N PHE A 6 -10.54 2.47 1.26
CA PHE A 6 -9.20 2.21 1.78
C PHE A 6 -9.28 1.32 3.03
N HIS A 7 -8.46 0.28 3.08
CA HIS A 7 -8.42 -0.62 4.22
C HIS A 7 -7.04 -1.25 4.39
N TRP A 8 -6.73 -1.63 5.62
CA TRP A 8 -5.55 -2.41 5.94
C TRP A 8 -5.81 -3.90 5.71
N THR A 9 -4.86 -4.58 5.09
CA THR A 9 -4.90 -6.02 4.82
C THR A 9 -3.51 -6.64 4.97
N GLN A 10 -3.45 -7.97 4.87
CA GLN A 10 -2.19 -8.72 4.90
C GLN A 10 -1.38 -8.44 3.62
N ALA A 11 -0.06 -8.30 3.75
CA ALA A 11 0.82 -8.08 2.60
C ALA A 11 1.09 -9.36 1.79
N HIS A 12 0.91 -10.54 2.39
CA HIS A 12 1.06 -11.86 1.77
C HIS A 12 0.26 -12.91 2.56
N GLN A 13 -0.04 -14.05 1.93
CA GLN A 13 -0.96 -15.07 2.45
C GLN A 13 -0.58 -15.67 3.81
N HIS A 14 0.71 -15.72 4.13
CA HIS A 14 1.24 -16.29 5.39
C HIS A 14 1.76 -15.21 6.34
N GLN A 15 1.29 -13.97 6.20
CA GLN A 15 1.74 -12.89 7.06
C GLN A 15 1.22 -13.08 8.49
N GLU A 16 2.15 -13.18 9.45
CA GLU A 16 1.81 -13.17 10.87
C GLU A 16 1.72 -11.74 11.44
N GLY A 17 0.84 -11.59 12.42
CA GLY A 17 0.63 -10.34 13.16
C GLY A 17 -0.26 -9.33 12.42
N PRO A 18 -0.17 -8.04 12.78
CA PRO A 18 -1.10 -7.03 12.30
C PRO A 18 -0.99 -6.81 10.78
N PRO A 19 -2.07 -6.36 10.12
CA PRO A 19 -2.08 -5.96 8.71
C PRO A 19 -0.95 -4.99 8.37
N ARG A 20 -0.30 -5.17 7.22
CA ARG A 20 0.85 -4.34 6.80
C ARG A 20 0.69 -3.72 5.41
N LEU A 21 -0.39 -4.02 4.70
CA LEU A 21 -0.66 -3.46 3.38
C LEU A 21 -1.87 -2.54 3.47
N LEU A 22 -1.71 -1.29 3.08
CA LEU A 22 -2.82 -0.35 2.90
C LEU A 22 -3.26 -0.43 1.45
N ALA A 23 -4.49 -0.87 1.23
CA ALA A 23 -5.04 -1.12 -0.10
C ALA A 23 -6.25 -0.23 -0.38
N LEU A 24 -6.42 0.11 -1.65
CA LEU A 24 -7.66 0.62 -2.22
C LEU A 24 -8.22 -0.48 -3.12
N ARG A 25 -9.39 -1.00 -2.77
CA ARG A 25 -9.97 -2.19 -3.44
C ARG A 25 -8.99 -3.37 -3.42
N SER A 26 -8.54 -3.82 -4.59
CA SER A 26 -7.58 -4.93 -4.75
C SER A 26 -6.13 -4.47 -4.89
N THR A 27 -5.87 -3.16 -4.85
CA THR A 27 -4.57 -2.58 -5.19
C THR A 27 -3.90 -2.00 -3.95
N GLY A 28 -2.75 -2.56 -3.58
CA GLY A 28 -1.92 -2.07 -2.47
C GLY A 28 -1.24 -0.74 -2.84
N VAL A 29 -1.54 0.32 -2.10
CA VAL A 29 -0.98 1.67 -2.34
C VAL A 29 0.18 2.02 -1.41
N ALA A 30 0.23 1.40 -0.23
CA ALA A 30 1.36 1.52 0.68
C ALA A 30 1.58 0.23 1.46
N ARG A 31 2.83 -0.05 1.84
CA ARG A 31 3.21 -1.28 2.55
C ARG A 31 4.18 -0.98 3.68
N MET A 32 3.83 -1.43 4.88
CA MET A 32 4.71 -1.48 6.04
C MET A 32 5.68 -2.67 5.91
N GLY A 33 6.94 -2.40 6.16
CA GLY A 33 8.02 -3.38 6.23
C GLY A 33 8.82 -3.21 7.50
N GLN A 34 9.47 -4.29 7.92
CA GLN A 34 10.43 -4.26 9.01
C GLN A 34 11.76 -4.73 8.45
N ARG A 35 12.82 -3.99 8.71
CA ARG A 35 14.15 -4.41 8.30
C ARG A 35 14.59 -5.59 9.15
N VAL A 36 15.26 -6.56 8.53
CA VAL A 36 15.76 -7.77 9.21
C VAL A 36 16.96 -7.46 10.09
N ASP A 37 17.79 -6.49 9.70
CA ASP A 37 19.05 -6.14 10.35
C ASP A 37 18.88 -5.49 11.72
N ASN A 38 18.04 -4.45 11.80
CA ASN A 38 17.90 -3.61 12.99
C ASN A 38 16.46 -3.54 13.53
N ARG A 39 15.55 -4.35 12.97
CA ARG A 39 14.12 -4.38 13.31
C ARG A 39 13.42 -3.03 13.14
N ALA A 40 14.03 -2.06 12.46
CA ALA A 40 13.43 -0.76 12.24
C ALA A 40 12.26 -0.88 11.26
N TRP A 41 11.20 -0.14 11.56
CA TRP A 41 10.03 -0.08 10.71
C TRP A 41 10.22 0.93 9.59
N TYR A 42 9.62 0.62 8.45
CA TYR A 42 9.57 1.52 7.32
C TYR A 42 8.27 1.35 6.55
N ILE A 43 7.96 2.34 5.74
CA ILE A 43 6.84 2.30 4.82
C ILE A 43 7.30 2.55 3.37
N LEU A 44 6.75 1.76 2.47
CA LEU A 44 6.82 1.95 1.03
C LEU A 44 5.55 2.66 0.59
N LEU A 45 5.69 3.89 0.11
CA LEU A 45 4.61 4.67 -0.49
C LEU A 45 4.63 4.54 -2.01
N ASP A 46 3.48 4.80 -2.63
CA ASP A 46 3.27 4.62 -4.07
C ASP A 46 3.61 3.17 -4.51
N TYR A 47 3.23 2.18 -3.68
CA TYR A 47 3.56 0.77 -3.90
C TYR A 47 2.94 0.22 -5.19
N HIS A 48 1.77 0.73 -5.58
CA HIS A 48 1.08 0.38 -6.82
C HIS A 48 1.81 0.84 -8.09
N LEU A 49 2.76 1.76 -7.97
CA LEU A 49 3.55 2.29 -9.09
C LEU A 49 4.97 1.70 -9.13
N GLN A 50 5.26 0.72 -8.27
CA GLN A 50 6.58 0.12 -8.20
C GLN A 50 6.91 -0.56 -9.53
N SER A 51 7.96 -0.09 -10.17
CA SER A 51 8.57 -0.74 -11.33
C SER A 51 10.10 -0.66 -11.23
N MET A 52 10.81 -1.33 -12.14
CA MET A 52 12.27 -1.22 -12.21
C MET A 52 12.73 0.23 -12.46
N GLU A 53 11.95 1.01 -13.21
CA GLU A 53 12.25 2.41 -13.54
C GLU A 53 11.75 3.39 -12.47
N ARG A 54 10.77 2.97 -11.66
CA ARG A 54 10.15 3.80 -10.62
C ARG A 54 10.10 3.04 -9.29
N PRO A 55 11.16 3.13 -8.47
CA PRO A 55 11.16 2.53 -7.14
C PRO A 55 10.14 3.24 -6.24
N SER A 56 9.48 2.47 -5.37
CA SER A 56 8.58 3.01 -4.35
C SER A 56 9.33 3.95 -3.40
N ARG A 57 8.61 4.97 -2.91
CA ARG A 57 9.20 5.94 -1.98
C ARG A 57 9.31 5.31 -0.59
N HIS A 58 10.54 5.13 -0.15
CA HIS A 58 10.85 4.59 1.16
C HIS A 58 10.88 5.69 2.23
N ARG A 59 10.25 5.43 3.39
CA ARG A 59 10.27 6.30 4.56
C ARG A 59 10.50 5.48 5.83
N ALA A 60 11.48 5.88 6.63
CA ALA A 60 11.71 5.28 7.94
C ALA A 60 10.60 5.68 8.92
N CYS A 61 10.21 4.74 9.78
CA CYS A 61 9.22 4.94 10.83
C CYS A 61 9.89 4.70 12.19
N THR A 62 9.49 5.45 13.21
CA THR A 62 10.01 5.26 14.57
C THR A 62 9.39 4.03 15.24
N SER A 63 8.13 3.73 14.93
CA SER A 63 7.42 2.51 15.35
C SER A 63 6.42 2.05 14.28
N PHE A 64 5.85 0.86 14.47
CA PHE A 64 4.80 0.34 13.59
C PHE A 64 3.57 1.27 13.58
N GLU A 65 3.12 1.69 14.76
CA GLU A 65 1.96 2.55 14.98
C GLU A 65 2.18 3.94 14.37
N SER A 66 3.40 4.49 14.49
CA SER A 66 3.76 5.76 13.84
C SER A 66 3.66 5.67 12.31
N GLY A 67 4.04 4.51 11.76
CA GLY A 67 3.96 4.22 10.33
C GLY A 67 2.50 4.12 9.87
N LEU A 68 1.65 3.44 10.64
CA LEU A 68 0.21 3.37 10.37
C LEU A 68 -0.42 4.76 10.37
N ALA A 69 -0.22 5.53 11.43
CA ALA A 69 -0.79 6.87 11.54
C ALA A 69 -0.31 7.81 10.42
N GLY A 70 0.98 7.73 10.08
CA GLY A 70 1.58 8.47 8.96
C GLY A 70 0.98 8.07 7.61
N ALA A 71 0.76 6.77 7.39
CA ALA A 71 0.16 6.24 6.17
C ALA A 71 -1.31 6.67 6.02
N GLU A 72 -2.09 6.60 7.09
CA GLU A 72 -3.48 7.06 7.09
C GLU A 72 -3.55 8.56 6.76
N MET A 73 -2.72 9.38 7.41
CA MET A 73 -2.66 10.81 7.10
C MET A 73 -2.21 11.08 5.66
N TRP A 74 -1.26 10.30 5.15
CA TRP A 74 -0.80 10.39 3.78
C TRP A 74 -1.90 10.04 2.78
N VAL A 75 -2.70 8.99 3.04
CA VAL A 75 -3.85 8.62 2.21
C VAL A 75 -4.89 9.73 2.22
N CYS A 76 -5.28 10.25 3.38
CA CYS A 76 -6.23 11.35 3.46
C CYS A 76 -5.75 12.59 2.66
N ARG A 77 -4.45 12.90 2.72
CA ARG A 77 -3.87 14.02 1.97
C ARG A 77 -3.82 13.80 0.45
N HIS A 78 -3.65 12.55 0.00
CA HIS A 78 -3.43 12.22 -1.41
C HIS A 78 -4.56 11.40 -2.02
N GLU A 79 -5.74 11.38 -1.40
CA GLU A 79 -6.84 10.50 -1.75
C GLU A 79 -7.20 10.59 -3.23
N ALA A 80 -7.47 11.80 -3.74
CA ALA A 80 -7.88 12.01 -5.12
C ALA A 80 -6.83 11.49 -6.13
N ARG A 81 -5.54 11.73 -5.84
CA ARG A 81 -4.43 11.24 -6.66
C ARG A 81 -4.37 9.71 -6.65
N LEU A 82 -4.43 9.09 -5.47
CA LEU A 82 -4.35 7.63 -5.33
C LEU A 82 -5.52 6.93 -6.03
N ARG A 83 -6.73 7.49 -5.93
CA ARG A 83 -7.90 6.96 -6.65
C ARG A 83 -7.71 7.02 -8.16
N ALA A 84 -7.23 8.14 -8.71
CA ALA A 84 -6.98 8.29 -10.13
C ALA A 84 -5.92 7.30 -10.64
N GLU A 85 -4.81 7.16 -9.92
CA GLU A 85 -3.73 6.23 -10.26
C GLU A 85 -4.18 4.77 -10.20
N VAL A 86 -4.89 4.37 -9.14
CA VAL A 86 -5.41 3.00 -9.01
C VAL A 86 -6.46 2.71 -10.09
N ALA A 87 -7.35 3.65 -10.39
CA ALA A 87 -8.33 3.48 -11.47
C ALA A 87 -7.65 3.30 -12.84
N ALA A 88 -6.59 4.06 -13.13
CA ALA A 88 -5.81 3.90 -14.35
C ALA A 88 -5.17 2.51 -14.43
N ILE A 89 -4.58 2.02 -13.32
CA ILE A 89 -4.01 0.67 -13.27
C ILE A 89 -5.10 -0.39 -13.48
N GLU A 90 -6.22 -0.31 -12.76
CA GLU A 90 -7.32 -1.27 -12.88
C GLU A 90 -7.93 -1.29 -14.28
N ALA A 91 -7.98 -0.14 -14.98
CA ALA A 91 -8.45 -0.05 -16.36
C ALA A 91 -7.52 -0.77 -17.35
N THR A 92 -6.21 -0.80 -17.08
CA THR A 92 -5.21 -1.49 -17.93
C THR A 92 -5.07 -2.98 -17.63
N ARG A 93 -5.56 -3.45 -16.47
CA ARG A 93 -5.47 -4.88 -16.12
C ARG A 93 -6.29 -5.70 -17.11
N PRO A 94 -5.73 -6.78 -17.69
CA PRO A 94 -6.47 -7.69 -18.53
C PRO A 94 -7.68 -8.22 -17.77
N LYS A 95 -8.89 -7.92 -18.24
CA LYS A 95 -10.09 -8.56 -17.73
C LYS A 95 -10.06 -9.98 -18.27
N HIS A 96 -9.92 -10.96 -17.39
CA HIS A 96 -10.08 -12.35 -17.80
C HIS A 96 -11.55 -12.55 -18.18
N CYS A 97 -11.85 -12.51 -19.48
CA CYS A 97 -13.12 -12.98 -20.01
C CYS A 97 -13.10 -14.49 -19.85
N GLY A 98 -13.58 -14.99 -18.71
CA GLY A 98 -13.68 -16.42 -18.46
C GLY A 98 -14.48 -17.08 -19.58
N ALA A 99 -13.82 -17.91 -20.39
CA ALA A 99 -14.49 -18.97 -21.10
C ALA A 99 -14.62 -20.12 -20.09
N GLY A 100 -15.82 -20.26 -19.53
CA GLY A 100 -16.18 -21.31 -18.58
C GLY A 100 -17.68 -21.52 -18.62
#